data_AF-A0A7C0U6I9-F1
#
_entry.id   AF-A0A7C0U6I9-F1
#
_cell.length_a   1.000
_cell.length_b   1.000
_cell.length_c   1.000
_cell.angle_alpha   90.00
_cell.angle_beta   90.00
_cell.angle_gamma   90.00
#
_symmetry.space_group_name_H-M   'P 1'
#
loop_
_entity.id
_entity.type
_entity.pdbx_description
1 polymer ?
#
loop_
_entity_poly.entity_id
_entity_poly.type
_entity_poly.pdbx_seq_one_letter_code
_entity_poly.pdbx_strand_id
1 'polypeptide(L)'
;MSQDLLSRYAQATGEEAMEQLQQLAAPLKGAHIVHVNSTRYGGGVAEILHSLVPLKKALGLDVTWEVITGEEEFFHITKSMHNALQGFSTEIPPKGLRTYEE
;
A
#
# COMPACT_ATOMS: atom_id res chain seq x y z
N MET A 1 -14.89 -11.88 -13.48
CA MET A 1 -14.05 -10.67 -13.36
C MET A 1 -12.68 -10.97 -12.74
N SER A 2 -12.56 -11.76 -11.66
CA SER A 2 -11.24 -12.10 -11.07
C SER A 2 -10.36 -13.01 -11.94
N GLN A 3 -10.93 -14.05 -12.55
CA GLN A 3 -10.20 -14.94 -13.47
C GLN A 3 -9.65 -14.19 -14.69
N ASP A 4 -10.41 -13.24 -15.22
CA ASP A 4 -9.99 -12.39 -16.34
C ASP A 4 -8.72 -11.58 -16.00
N LEU A 5 -8.60 -11.06 -14.77
CA LEU A 5 -7.43 -10.31 -14.34
C LEU A 5 -6.17 -11.17 -14.27
N LEU A 6 -6.25 -12.37 -13.67
CA LEU A 6 -5.10 -13.26 -13.55
C LEU A 6 -4.60 -13.74 -14.92
N SER A 7 -5.51 -14.07 -15.84
CA SER A 7 -5.14 -14.43 -17.21
C SER A 7 -4.43 -13.28 -17.94
N ARG A 8 -4.84 -12.03 -17.73
CA ARG A 8 -4.16 -10.86 -18.30
C ARG A 8 -2.74 -10.67 -17.76
N TYR A 9 -2.52 -10.92 -16.46
CA TYR A 9 -1.17 -10.92 -15.90
C TYR A 9 -0.34 -12.10 -16.43
N ALA A 10 -0.92 -13.29 -16.55
CA ALA A 10 -0.27 -14.46 -17.12
C ALA A 10 0.23 -14.22 -18.55
N GLN A 11 -0.52 -13.47 -19.38
CA GLN A 11 -0.06 -13.11 -20.73
C GLN A 11 1.25 -12.31 -20.72
N ALA A 12 1.51 -11.51 -19.67
CA ALA A 12 2.73 -10.71 -19.55
C ALA A 12 3.86 -11.42 -18.81
N THR A 13 3.54 -12.25 -17.81
CA THR A 13 4.53 -12.87 -16.90
C THR A 13 4.76 -14.36 -17.14
N GLY A 14 3.90 -15.01 -17.94
CA GLY A 14 3.80 -16.46 -18.05
C GLY A 14 2.83 -17.07 -17.04
N GLU A 15 2.23 -18.20 -17.41
CA GLU A 15 1.30 -18.96 -16.56
C GLU A 15 1.97 -19.50 -15.28
N GLU A 16 3.22 -19.95 -15.38
CA GLU A 16 3.98 -20.49 -14.24
C GLU A 16 4.09 -19.48 -13.09
N ALA A 17 4.31 -18.20 -13.40
CA ALA A 17 4.36 -17.15 -12.39
C ALA A 17 3.01 -16.98 -11.66
N MET A 18 1.88 -17.10 -12.39
CA MET A 18 0.55 -17.02 -11.76
C MET A 18 0.25 -18.26 -10.92
N GLU A 19 0.65 -19.45 -11.36
CA GLU A 19 0.53 -20.69 -10.59
C GLU A 19 1.33 -20.60 -9.28
N GLN A 20 2.58 -20.12 -9.33
CA GLN A 20 3.40 -19.89 -8.15
C GLN A 20 2.75 -18.90 -7.18
N LEU A 21 2.19 -17.78 -7.67
CA LEU A 21 1.48 -16.82 -6.83
C LEU A 21 0.24 -17.44 -6.18
N GLN A 22 -0.52 -18.28 -6.90
CA GLN A 22 -1.67 -18.99 -6.33
C GLN A 22 -1.24 -19.97 -5.23
N GLN A 23 -0.13 -20.68 -5.41
CA GLN A 23 0.42 -21.59 -4.40
C GLN A 23 0.85 -20.82 -3.14
N LEU A 24 1.51 -19.66 -3.30
CA LEU A 24 1.93 -18.81 -2.19
C LEU A 24 0.75 -18.12 -1.48
N ALA A 25 -0.33 -17.82 -2.21
CA ALA A 25 -1.55 -17.25 -1.64
C ALA A 25 -2.38 -18.27 -0.85
N ALA A 26 -2.31 -19.57 -1.22
CA ALA A 26 -3.10 -20.62 -0.58
C ALA A 26 -3.00 -20.66 0.97
N PRO A 27 -1.81 -20.64 1.60
CA PRO A 27 -1.70 -20.65 3.06
C PRO A 27 -2.21 -19.37 3.75
N LEU A 28 -2.40 -18.28 3.00
CA LEU A 28 -2.90 -17.01 3.53
C LEU A 28 -4.43 -16.88 3.45
N LYS A 29 -5.12 -17.87 2.86
CA LYS A 29 -6.59 -17.85 2.77
C LYS A 29 -7.21 -17.84 4.16
N GLY A 30 -8.09 -16.87 4.40
CA GLY A 30 -8.73 -16.63 5.71
C GLY A 30 -8.04 -15.57 6.56
N ALA A 31 -6.82 -15.14 6.21
CA ALA A 31 -6.22 -13.96 6.83
C ALA A 31 -6.82 -12.67 6.25
N HIS A 32 -7.03 -11.67 7.11
CA HIS A 32 -7.40 -10.32 6.68
C HIS A 32 -6.14 -9.47 6.52
N ILE A 33 -5.85 -9.04 5.30
CA ILE A 33 -4.65 -8.26 4.96
C ILE A 33 -5.03 -6.80 4.74
N VAL A 34 -4.55 -5.91 5.61
CA VAL A 34 -4.81 -4.47 5.51
C VAL A 34 -3.56 -3.75 5.02
N HIS A 35 -3.70 -2.98 3.93
CA HIS A 35 -2.72 -1.95 3.56
C HIS A 35 -3.14 -0.63 4.16
N VAL A 36 -2.21 0.06 4.84
CA VAL A 36 -2.45 1.39 5.40
C VAL A 36 -1.39 2.36 4.88
N ASN A 37 -1.81 3.49 4.32
CA ASN A 37 -0.91 4.57 3.91
C ASN A 37 -1.57 5.96 4.06
N SER A 38 -0.93 7.02 3.57
CA SER A 38 -1.35 8.41 3.73
C SER A 38 -2.18 9.00 2.59
N THR A 39 -2.33 8.31 1.46
CA THR A 39 -3.14 8.84 0.35
C THR A 39 -3.65 7.75 -0.60
N ARG A 40 -4.86 7.94 -1.14
CA ARG A 40 -5.41 7.13 -2.25
C ARG A 40 -4.99 7.63 -3.64
N TYR A 41 -4.46 8.85 -3.71
CA TYR A 41 -4.16 9.54 -4.96
C TYR A 41 -2.80 10.26 -4.89
N GLY A 42 -2.03 10.14 -5.97
CA GLY A 42 -0.71 10.74 -6.06
C GLY A 42 0.37 9.93 -5.32
N GLY A 43 1.56 9.89 -5.91
CA GLY A 43 2.70 9.13 -5.42
C GLY A 43 2.69 7.66 -5.81
N GLY A 44 3.88 7.06 -5.90
CA GLY A 44 4.06 5.69 -6.41
C GLY A 44 3.41 4.61 -5.54
N VAL A 45 3.29 4.82 -4.22
CA VAL A 45 2.66 3.82 -3.34
C VAL A 45 1.17 3.66 -3.66
N ALA A 46 0.44 4.77 -3.85
CA ALA A 46 -0.97 4.70 -4.21
C ALA A 46 -1.16 4.03 -5.58
N GLU A 47 -0.31 4.35 -6.55
CA GLU A 47 -0.32 3.74 -7.88
C GLU A 47 -0.11 2.21 -7.82
N ILE A 48 0.85 1.74 -7.01
CA ILE A 48 1.08 0.32 -6.78
C ILE A 48 -0.14 -0.34 -6.16
N LEU A 49 -0.73 0.25 -5.11
CA LEU A 49 -1.86 -0.34 -4.39
C LEU A 49 -3.13 -0.42 -5.24
N HIS A 50 -3.34 0.52 -6.17
CA HIS A 50 -4.43 0.43 -7.16
C HIS A 50 -4.35 -0.83 -8.04
N SER A 51 -3.15 -1.36 -8.30
CA SER A 51 -2.99 -2.62 -9.05
C SER A 51 -2.87 -3.85 -8.12
N LEU A 52 -2.13 -3.71 -7.03
CA LEU A 52 -1.78 -4.81 -6.14
C LEU A 52 -2.97 -5.33 -5.33
N VAL A 53 -3.86 -4.43 -4.88
CA VAL A 53 -5.03 -4.83 -4.09
C VAL A 53 -6.00 -5.67 -4.93
N PRO A 54 -6.40 -5.27 -6.14
CA PRO A 54 -7.20 -6.13 -7.03
C PRO A 54 -6.54 -7.46 -7.36
N LEU A 55 -5.22 -7.49 -7.59
CA LEU A 55 -4.48 -8.73 -7.87
C LEU A 55 -4.54 -9.70 -6.68
N LYS A 56 -4.28 -9.22 -5.46
CA LYS A 56 -4.39 -10.06 -4.25
C LYS A 56 -5.82 -10.58 -4.03
N LYS A 57 -6.83 -9.74 -4.27
CA LYS A 57 -8.25 -10.16 -4.24
C LYS A 57 -8.54 -11.22 -5.31
N ALA A 58 -7.99 -11.08 -6.50
CA ALA A 58 -8.16 -12.07 -7.57
C ALA A 58 -7.51 -13.43 -7.24
N LEU A 59 -6.42 -13.43 -6.46
CA LEU A 59 -5.82 -14.63 -5.87
C LEU A 59 -6.65 -15.26 -4.72
N GLY A 60 -7.79 -14.65 -4.37
CA GLY A 60 -8.70 -15.15 -3.35
C GLY A 60 -8.33 -14.76 -1.91
N LEU A 61 -7.52 -13.71 -1.75
CA LEU A 61 -7.18 -13.15 -0.44
C LEU A 61 -8.19 -12.08 -0.01
N ASP A 62 -8.46 -12.00 1.29
CA ASP A 62 -9.25 -10.92 1.88
C ASP A 62 -8.33 -9.72 2.15
N VAL A 63 -8.44 -8.69 1.31
CA VAL A 63 -7.54 -7.54 1.31
C VAL A 63 -8.31 -6.23 1.34
N THR A 64 -7.93 -5.34 2.25
CA THR A 64 -8.46 -3.98 2.36
C THR A 64 -7.34 -2.94 2.20
N TRP A 65 -7.74 -1.72 1.84
CA TRP A 65 -6.83 -0.59 1.71
C TRP A 65 -7.43 0.63 2.39
N GLU A 66 -6.84 0.94 3.54
CA GLU A 66 -7.21 2.07 4.37
C GLU A 66 -6.20 3.20 4.24
N VAL A 67 -6.71 4.42 4.40
CA VAL A 67 -5.90 5.63 4.31
C VAL A 67 -6.13 6.44 5.56
N ILE A 68 -5.04 6.83 6.19
CA ILE A 68 -5.09 7.70 7.37
C ILE A 68 -5.62 9.08 6.98
N THR A 69 -6.32 9.70 7.90
CA THR A 69 -6.82 11.07 7.77
C THR A 69 -6.15 11.93 8.82
N GLY A 70 -5.92 13.20 8.51
CA GLY A 70 -5.35 14.15 9.43
C GLY A 70 -5.45 15.57 8.88
N GLU A 71 -5.17 16.53 9.74
CA GLU A 71 -5.08 17.94 9.34
C GLU A 71 -3.83 18.18 8.47
N GLU A 72 -3.80 19.31 7.75
CA GLU A 72 -2.66 19.66 6.90
C GLU A 72 -1.33 19.70 7.68
N GLU A 73 -1.35 20.20 8.92
CA GLU A 73 -0.17 20.27 9.79
C GLU A 73 0.40 18.87 10.08
N PHE A 74 -0.46 17.86 10.28
CA PHE A 74 -0.04 16.46 10.47
C PHE A 74 0.73 15.93 9.25
N PHE A 75 0.19 16.15 8.05
CA PHE A 75 0.86 15.70 6.82
C PHE A 75 2.14 16.48 6.52
N HIS A 76 2.21 17.75 6.91
CA HIS A 76 3.45 18.53 6.81
C HIS A 76 4.56 17.94 7.69
N ILE A 77 4.25 17.65 8.96
CA ILE A 77 5.23 17.10 9.90
C ILE A 77 5.69 15.69 9.50
N THR A 78 4.76 14.80 9.11
CA THR A 78 5.14 13.45 8.66
C THR A 78 6.02 13.49 7.41
N LYS A 79 5.80 14.45 6.49
CA LYS A 79 6.68 14.67 5.34
C LYS A 79 8.06 15.17 5.74
N SER A 80 8.15 16.09 6.71
CA SER A 80 9.44 16.56 7.24
C SER A 80 10.23 15.41 7.89
N MET A 81 9.57 14.52 8.63
CA MET A 81 10.16 13.30 9.18
C MET A 81 10.65 12.34 8.08
N HIS A 82 9.82 12.06 7.10
CA HIS A 82 10.17 11.23 5.94
C HIS A 82 11.42 11.77 5.23
N ASN A 83 11.48 13.09 5.00
CA ASN A 83 12.62 13.72 4.34
C ASN A 83 13.88 13.68 5.22
N ALA A 84 13.77 13.88 6.53
CA ALA A 84 14.88 13.69 7.45
C ALA A 84 15.48 12.28 7.37
N LEU A 85 14.62 11.26 7.33
CA LEU A 85 15.05 9.86 7.17
C LEU A 85 15.73 9.59 5.82
N GLN A 86 15.44 10.40 4.79
CA GLN A 86 16.13 10.37 3.49
C GLN A 86 17.42 11.21 3.47
N GLY A 87 17.82 11.80 4.60
CA GLY A 87 19.06 12.57 4.73
C GLY A 87 18.93 14.07 4.46
N PHE A 88 17.72 14.59 4.28
CA PHE A 88 17.50 16.04 4.18
C PHE A 88 17.58 16.68 5.57
N SER A 89 18.23 17.84 5.68
CA SER A 89 18.17 18.63 6.91
C SER A 89 16.78 19.25 7.06
N THR A 90 16.00 18.77 8.02
CA THR A 90 14.67 19.32 8.35
C THR A 90 14.58 19.56 9.86
N GLU A 91 13.88 20.63 10.25
CA GLU A 91 13.57 20.90 11.65
C GLU A 91 12.16 20.39 11.98
N ILE A 92 12.04 19.65 13.07
CA ILE A 92 10.75 19.22 13.62
C ILE A 92 10.58 19.96 14.95
N PRO A 93 9.82 21.06 15.00
CA PRO A 93 9.64 21.81 16.23
C PRO A 93 8.84 20.99 17.25
N PRO A 94 8.99 21.22 18.57
CA PRO A 94 8.26 20.49 19.60
C PRO A 94 6.73 20.54 19.44
N LYS A 95 6.18 21.64 18.89
CA LYS A 95 4.75 21.72 18.56
C LYS A 95 4.37 20.72 17.46
N GLY A 96 5.20 20.61 16.41
CA GLY A 96 4.96 19.68 15.32
C GLY A 96 4.99 18.22 15.78
N LEU A 97 5.88 17.89 16.71
CA LEU A 97 5.91 16.55 17.31
C LEU A 97 4.61 16.24 18.05
N ARG A 98 4.06 17.20 18.82
CA ARG A 98 2.75 17.03 19.47
C ARG A 98 1.62 16.82 18.46
N THR A 99 1.59 17.59 17.37
CA THR A 99 0.61 17.41 16.30
C THR A 99 0.66 16.02 15.65
N TYR A 100 1.82 15.35 15.69
CA TYR A 100 1.96 13.99 15.18
C TYR A 100 1.49 12.91 16.18
N GLU A 101 1.61 13.18 17.48
CA GLU A 101 1.32 12.23 18.57
C GLU A 101 -0.16 12.21 19.00
N GLU A 102 -0.89 13.29 18.73
CA GLU A 102 -2.33 13.44 18.99
C GLU A 102 -3.20 12.82 17.89
#